data_AF-A0A7X6YE40-F1
#
_entry.id   AF-A0A7X6YE40-F1
#
_cell.length_a   1.000
_cell.length_b   1.000
_cell.length_c   1.000
_cell.angle_alpha   90.00
_cell.angle_beta   90.00
_cell.angle_gamma   90.00
#
_symmetry.space_group_name_H-M   'P 1'
#
loop_
_entity.id
_entity.type
_entity.pdbx_description
1 polymer ?
#
loop_
_entity_poly.entity_id
_entity_poly.type
_entity_poly.pdbx_seq_one_letter_code
_entity_poly.pdbx_strand_id
1 'polypeptide(L)'
;MKVKEFAIIGAVVVTAAAIVLLKQGKKAESAGAAAKTSVEASAPQGKALPRLVDLGAGKCIPCKMMKPILDDLKANCAETFKTEFIDVWENADAGKQYGINIIPTQIFYGADGKELFRHEGFYSKEDILGKWKEFGVVPAAGGASAETAGFSRWTAAQPDTRAKDTVCYMCDGDINPKTQVLVKSAKGDVKMCSLHCYFIMYSCLTEDKAGFESKVSVADFETGDAGPLESAVFVVSADEKSGRPTVKAFAELCVAEMAQKASGGSVVQFEALKAQELAHRCGFCDRAVYPADAAEVLVADGARTWGCCSHCALGVAVRTGKDIEVRERDRLTGEPVVVKTLNGGVASLVPPTAVAWFGQRTKPDGSKGSAGCFHQGFFVNAGNLKKWAEAHPLETGEQITIAKALSDKMKLSPQQVSKACKIGECCPK
;
A
#
# COMPACT_ATOMS: atom_id res chain seq x y z
N MET A 1 66.58 -36.78 -31.61
CA MET A 1 66.79 -35.45 -30.99
C MET A 1 66.22 -35.51 -29.58
N LYS A 2 67.10 -35.70 -28.58
CA LYS A 2 67.47 -34.70 -27.55
C LYS A 2 66.23 -34.22 -26.76
N VAL A 3 65.86 -34.91 -25.69
CA VAL A 3 66.35 -34.71 -24.30
C VAL A 3 66.06 -33.29 -23.82
N LYS A 4 64.91 -33.10 -23.14
CA LYS A 4 64.65 -32.21 -21.98
C LYS A 4 63.17 -31.82 -21.91
N GLU A 5 62.32 -32.71 -21.38
CA GLU A 5 60.93 -32.35 -21.00
C GLU A 5 60.42 -33.01 -19.70
N PHE A 6 61.27 -33.59 -18.84
CA PHE A 6 60.80 -34.33 -17.64
C PHE A 6 61.51 -33.98 -16.33
N ALA A 7 61.87 -32.71 -16.10
CA ALA A 7 62.70 -32.32 -14.93
C ALA A 7 62.08 -31.27 -13.98
N ILE A 8 60.77 -31.02 -13.99
CA ILE A 8 60.16 -30.01 -13.09
C ILE A 8 59.06 -30.58 -12.16
N ILE A 9 58.64 -31.84 -12.33
CA ILE A 9 57.58 -32.45 -11.50
C ILE A 9 58.12 -33.21 -10.26
N GLY A 10 59.45 -33.30 -10.08
CA GLY A 10 60.09 -34.08 -9.01
C GLY A 10 60.56 -33.30 -7.76
N ALA A 11 60.27 -32.00 -7.64
CA ALA A 11 60.78 -31.15 -6.54
C ALA A 11 59.79 -30.94 -5.37
N VAL A 12 58.60 -31.56 -5.42
CA VAL A 12 57.52 -31.36 -4.44
C VAL A 12 57.40 -32.52 -3.42
N VAL A 13 58.22 -33.57 -3.51
CA VAL A 13 58.01 -34.80 -2.70
C VAL A 13 59.18 -35.18 -1.78
N VAL A 14 60.33 -34.49 -1.80
CA VAL A 14 61.54 -34.94 -1.06
C VAL A 14 61.97 -34.02 0.11
N THR A 15 61.39 -32.84 0.27
CA THR A 15 61.59 -32.01 1.49
C THR A 15 60.65 -32.39 2.65
N ALA A 16 59.90 -33.49 2.52
CA ALA A 16 59.06 -34.07 3.57
C ALA A 16 59.82 -35.02 4.54
N ALA A 17 61.13 -35.23 4.38
CA ALA A 17 61.89 -36.24 5.15
C ALA A 17 62.94 -35.68 6.14
N ALA A 18 63.09 -34.36 6.29
CA ALA A 18 64.22 -33.78 7.05
C ALA A 18 63.87 -33.04 8.37
N ILE A 19 62.60 -33.04 8.82
CA ILE A 19 62.23 -32.53 10.16
C ILE A 19 61.52 -33.64 10.97
N VAL A 20 61.99 -34.87 10.80
CA VAL A 20 61.57 -36.08 11.55
C VAL A 20 62.57 -36.44 12.67
N LEU A 21 63.62 -35.64 12.91
CA LEU A 21 64.74 -36.00 13.80
C LEU A 21 65.05 -35.02 14.95
N LEU A 22 64.08 -34.22 15.40
CA LEU A 22 64.16 -33.46 16.67
C LEU A 22 62.96 -33.71 17.59
N LYS A 23 62.42 -34.94 17.56
CA LYS A 23 61.49 -35.47 18.55
C LYS A 23 62.08 -36.74 19.14
N GLN A 24 62.81 -36.62 20.24
CA GLN A 24 62.93 -37.64 21.29
C GLN A 24 63.75 -37.10 22.46
N GLY A 25 63.08 -36.85 23.59
CA GLY A 25 63.75 -36.46 24.82
C GLY A 25 62.77 -36.06 25.92
N LYS A 26 62.20 -37.09 26.59
CA LYS A 26 61.39 -37.07 27.83
C LYS A 26 59.88 -36.80 27.67
N LYS A 27 59.06 -37.83 27.82
CA LYS A 27 58.56 -38.29 29.15
C LYS A 27 57.74 -39.57 29.03
N ALA A 28 57.93 -40.43 30.01
CA ALA A 28 57.27 -41.71 30.20
C ALA A 28 55.90 -41.54 30.91
N GLU A 29 54.97 -42.40 30.48
CA GLU A 29 54.02 -43.23 31.24
C GLU A 29 53.00 -42.68 32.25
N SER A 30 51.79 -43.21 32.05
CA SER A 30 50.78 -43.66 33.02
C SER A 30 49.71 -42.69 33.56
N ALA A 31 48.49 -43.07 33.19
CA ALA A 31 47.16 -42.91 33.78
C ALA A 31 47.01 -42.33 35.20
N GLY A 32 45.92 -41.57 35.36
CA GLY A 32 45.07 -41.67 36.56
C GLY A 32 44.86 -40.39 37.38
N ALA A 33 43.64 -39.86 37.27
CA ALA A 33 42.84 -39.24 38.32
C ALA A 33 43.15 -37.80 38.84
N ALA A 34 42.03 -37.07 38.93
CA ALA A 34 41.67 -36.06 39.94
C ALA A 34 42.23 -34.63 39.82
N ALA A 35 41.34 -33.77 39.30
CA ALA A 35 40.84 -32.54 39.92
C ALA A 35 41.83 -31.56 40.58
N LYS A 36 41.92 -30.36 40.00
CA LYS A 36 41.46 -29.08 40.58
C LYS A 36 41.95 -27.93 39.69
N THR A 37 41.08 -27.39 38.86
CA THR A 37 41.28 -26.08 38.23
C THR A 37 40.44 -25.08 38.98
N SER A 38 41.12 -24.09 39.55
CA SER A 38 40.55 -22.95 40.24
C SER A 38 40.47 -21.75 39.28
N VAL A 39 39.28 -21.15 39.24
CA VAL A 39 38.91 -19.76 38.91
C VAL A 39 39.10 -19.26 37.47
N GLU A 40 37.98 -19.05 36.78
CA GLU A 40 37.60 -17.70 36.31
C GLU A 40 36.08 -17.65 36.07
N ALA A 41 35.37 -17.08 37.04
CA ALA A 41 33.96 -16.77 36.94
C ALA A 41 33.81 -15.51 36.08
N SER A 42 33.49 -15.71 34.81
CA SER A 42 33.01 -14.65 33.92
C SER A 42 31.68 -14.10 34.43
N ALA A 43 31.65 -12.78 34.66
CA ALA A 43 30.47 -12.00 35.00
C ALA A 43 29.31 -12.26 34.01
N PRO A 44 28.04 -12.14 34.45
CA PRO A 44 26.89 -12.36 33.58
C PRO A 44 26.83 -11.24 32.54
N GLN A 45 27.15 -11.60 31.29
CA GLN A 45 26.96 -10.73 30.13
C GLN A 45 25.46 -10.46 29.98
N GLY A 46 25.09 -9.18 30.03
CA GLY A 46 23.75 -8.73 29.67
C GLY A 46 23.36 -9.29 28.31
N LYS A 47 22.11 -9.72 28.18
CA LYS A 47 21.53 -10.38 27.00
C LYS A 47 21.93 -9.61 25.73
N ALA A 48 22.78 -10.20 24.88
CA ALA A 48 23.18 -9.56 23.62
C ALA A 48 21.95 -9.36 22.72
N LEU A 49 21.80 -8.17 22.15
CA LEU A 49 20.70 -7.88 21.23
C LEU A 49 21.06 -8.34 19.81
N PRO A 50 20.09 -8.87 19.03
CA PRO A 50 20.22 -9.06 17.59
C PRO A 50 20.62 -7.75 16.89
N ARG A 51 21.18 -7.85 15.67
CA ARG A 51 21.68 -6.68 14.93
C ARG A 51 21.22 -6.68 13.47
N LEU A 52 20.82 -5.52 12.98
CA LEU A 52 20.61 -5.21 11.58
C LEU A 52 21.77 -4.34 11.09
N VAL A 53 22.56 -4.85 10.16
CA VAL A 53 23.66 -4.10 9.54
C VAL A 53 23.27 -3.74 8.11
N ASP A 54 23.15 -2.45 7.81
CA ASP A 54 22.98 -1.94 6.45
C ASP A 54 24.32 -1.44 5.92
N LEU A 55 24.79 -2.03 4.83
CA LEU A 55 25.97 -1.60 4.11
C LEU A 55 25.52 -0.78 2.90
N GLY A 56 25.83 0.51 2.89
CA GLY A 56 25.39 1.44 1.86
C GLY A 56 26.40 2.54 1.57
N ALA A 57 25.95 3.62 0.92
CA ALA A 57 26.79 4.79 0.68
C ALA A 57 25.96 6.08 0.58
N GLY A 58 26.48 7.19 1.11
CA GLY A 58 25.77 8.46 1.20
C GLY A 58 25.34 9.10 -0.14
N LYS A 59 25.99 8.77 -1.27
CA LYS A 59 25.57 9.26 -2.61
C LYS A 59 24.82 8.23 -3.46
N CYS A 60 24.64 7.01 -2.98
CA CYS A 60 23.82 6.00 -3.66
C CYS A 60 22.34 6.32 -3.44
N ILE A 61 21.56 6.42 -4.53
CA ILE A 61 20.14 6.85 -4.46
C ILE A 61 19.30 5.90 -3.58
N PRO A 62 19.31 4.57 -3.80
CA PRO A 62 18.62 3.64 -2.89
C PRO A 62 19.09 3.71 -1.43
N CYS A 63 20.39 3.96 -1.17
CA CYS A 63 20.92 4.09 0.20
C CYS A 63 20.39 5.36 0.90
N LYS A 64 20.28 6.48 0.18
CA LYS A 64 19.65 7.71 0.73
C LYS A 64 18.22 7.48 1.18
N MET A 65 17.53 6.53 0.54
CA MET A 65 16.15 6.19 0.85
C MET A 65 16.03 5.20 2.00
N MET A 66 17.05 4.36 2.22
CA MET A 66 17.19 3.56 3.43
C MET A 66 17.44 4.42 4.66
N LYS A 67 18.19 5.52 4.54
CA LYS A 67 18.55 6.38 5.67
C LYS A 67 17.38 6.75 6.60
N PRO A 68 16.25 7.33 6.14
CA PRO A 68 15.13 7.64 7.04
C PRO A 68 14.52 6.39 7.71
N ILE A 69 14.53 5.23 7.02
CA ILE A 69 14.07 3.96 7.59
C ILE A 69 15.03 3.50 8.71
N LEU A 70 16.33 3.52 8.46
CA LEU A 70 17.35 3.10 9.43
C LEU A 70 17.39 4.04 10.64
N ASP A 71 17.26 5.35 10.43
CA ASP A 71 17.22 6.34 11.50
C ASP A 71 15.98 6.15 12.39
N ASP A 72 14.81 5.85 11.79
CA ASP A 72 13.61 5.48 12.52
C ASP A 72 13.80 4.18 13.32
N LEU A 73 14.31 3.10 12.70
CA LEU A 73 14.57 1.84 13.39
C LEU A 73 15.56 1.99 14.55
N LYS A 74 16.59 2.83 14.40
CA LYS A 74 17.52 3.18 15.49
C LYS A 74 16.80 3.90 16.63
N ALA A 75 15.91 4.84 16.34
CA ALA A 75 15.20 5.60 17.37
C ALA A 75 14.16 4.74 18.11
N ASN A 76 13.49 3.85 17.37
CA ASN A 76 12.26 3.22 17.81
C ASN A 76 12.47 1.76 18.26
N CYS A 77 13.46 1.05 17.70
CA CYS A 77 13.66 -0.38 17.96
C CYS A 77 14.95 -0.72 18.72
N ALA A 78 15.67 0.27 19.26
CA ALA A 78 16.97 0.08 19.92
C ALA A 78 16.96 -0.93 21.09
N GLU A 79 15.85 -1.02 21.82
CA GLU A 79 15.67 -1.96 22.94
C GLU A 79 15.47 -3.42 22.47
N THR A 80 15.19 -3.63 21.19
CA THR A 80 14.88 -4.95 20.62
C THR A 80 16.03 -5.48 19.75
N PHE A 81 16.59 -4.63 18.89
CA PHE A 81 17.74 -4.97 18.06
C PHE A 81 18.56 -3.71 17.75
N LYS A 82 19.86 -3.87 17.53
CA LYS A 82 20.74 -2.76 17.13
C LYS A 82 20.65 -2.55 15.62
N THR A 83 20.54 -1.31 15.18
CA THR A 83 20.62 -0.96 13.75
C THR A 83 21.91 -0.22 13.50
N GLU A 84 22.74 -0.74 12.60
CA GLU A 84 24.06 -0.23 12.24
C GLU A 84 24.06 0.14 10.74
N PHE A 85 24.64 1.29 10.40
CA PHE A 85 24.85 1.68 9.00
C PHE A 85 26.35 1.81 8.77
N ILE A 86 26.85 1.17 7.72
CA ILE A 86 28.25 1.23 7.32
C ILE A 86 28.32 1.83 5.92
N ASP A 87 28.93 3.00 5.80
CA ASP A 87 29.25 3.58 4.49
C ASP A 87 30.47 2.85 3.92
N VAL A 88 30.26 2.06 2.86
CA VAL A 88 31.34 1.26 2.24
C VAL A 88 32.26 2.09 1.35
N TRP A 89 31.93 3.34 1.07
CA TRP A 89 32.83 4.28 0.39
C TRP A 89 33.75 5.00 1.38
N GLU A 90 33.32 5.16 2.64
CA GLU A 90 34.19 5.63 3.72
C GLU A 90 34.99 4.47 4.35
N ASN A 91 34.41 3.27 4.39
CA ASN A 91 35.05 2.05 4.88
C ASN A 91 35.12 0.98 3.78
N ALA A 92 36.12 1.11 2.89
CA ALA A 92 36.30 0.25 1.72
C ALA A 92 36.51 -1.25 2.05
N ASP A 93 37.02 -1.58 3.24
CA ASP A 93 37.23 -2.97 3.65
C ASP A 93 35.94 -3.64 4.15
N ALA A 94 34.93 -2.86 4.57
CA ALA A 94 33.66 -3.39 5.04
C ALA A 94 32.95 -4.24 3.97
N GLY A 95 32.99 -3.81 2.70
CA GLY A 95 32.38 -4.59 1.61
C GLY A 95 32.96 -6.00 1.49
N LYS A 96 34.28 -6.13 1.64
CA LYS A 96 34.98 -7.43 1.63
C LYS A 96 34.70 -8.22 2.91
N GLN A 97 34.74 -7.57 4.07
CA GLN A 97 34.53 -8.20 5.36
C GLN A 97 33.14 -8.85 5.47
N TYR A 98 32.10 -8.18 4.96
CA TYR A 98 30.72 -8.68 4.98
C TYR A 98 30.35 -9.47 3.71
N GLY A 99 31.26 -9.56 2.74
CA GLY A 99 31.09 -10.33 1.51
C GLY A 99 29.94 -9.82 0.65
N ILE A 100 29.81 -8.50 0.47
CA ILE A 100 28.75 -7.90 -0.34
C ILE A 100 29.30 -7.44 -1.70
N ASN A 101 28.47 -7.58 -2.74
CA ASN A 101 28.80 -7.11 -4.10
C ASN A 101 27.86 -5.99 -4.58
N ILE A 102 26.77 -5.75 -3.85
CA ILE A 102 25.72 -4.78 -4.19
C ILE A 102 25.43 -3.92 -2.95
N ILE A 103 25.12 -2.63 -3.16
CA ILE A 103 24.62 -1.74 -2.13
C ILE A 103 23.24 -1.16 -2.52
N PRO A 104 22.35 -0.90 -1.55
CA PRO A 104 22.48 -1.26 -0.13
C PRO A 104 22.29 -2.76 0.09
N THR A 105 22.94 -3.33 1.11
CA THR A 105 22.72 -4.71 1.56
C THR A 105 22.40 -4.71 3.05
N GLN A 106 21.27 -5.30 3.44
CA GLN A 106 20.85 -5.44 4.84
C GLN A 106 21.10 -6.86 5.32
N ILE A 107 21.85 -7.01 6.42
CA ILE A 107 22.21 -8.29 7.00
C ILE A 107 21.67 -8.38 8.43
N PHE A 108 20.94 -9.46 8.70
CA PHE A 108 20.30 -9.75 9.97
C PHE A 108 21.19 -10.72 10.75
N TYR A 109 21.60 -10.33 11.95
CA TYR A 109 22.39 -11.15 12.85
C TYR A 109 21.59 -11.49 14.11
N GLY A 110 21.64 -12.76 14.51
CA GLY A 110 21.13 -13.20 15.80
C GLY A 110 21.94 -12.61 16.97
N ALA A 111 21.37 -12.71 18.18
CA ALA A 111 22.07 -12.37 19.42
C ALA A 111 23.37 -13.17 19.63
N ASP A 112 23.46 -14.35 19.01
CA ASP A 112 24.65 -15.21 18.98
C ASP A 112 25.68 -14.78 17.92
N GLY A 113 25.40 -13.71 17.17
CA GLY A 113 26.26 -13.20 16.12
C GLY A 113 26.18 -13.96 14.79
N LYS A 114 25.32 -14.97 14.67
CA LYS A 114 25.14 -15.69 13.40
C LYS A 114 24.30 -14.89 12.42
N GLU A 115 24.70 -14.91 11.16
CA GLU A 115 23.90 -14.36 10.07
C GLU A 115 22.64 -15.22 9.88
N LEU A 116 21.47 -14.58 9.98
CA LEU A 116 20.15 -15.20 9.82
C LEU A 116 19.62 -15.02 8.40
N PHE A 117 19.86 -13.85 7.82
CA PHE A 117 19.35 -13.47 6.50
C PHE A 117 20.08 -12.25 5.95
N ARG A 118 20.10 -12.13 4.63
CA ARG A 118 20.54 -10.93 3.92
C ARG A 118 19.59 -10.56 2.80
N HIS A 119 19.44 -9.25 2.55
CA HIS A 119 18.69 -8.67 1.46
C HIS A 119 19.57 -7.70 0.67
N GLU A 120 19.46 -7.74 -0.65
CA GLU A 120 20.16 -6.82 -1.56
C GLU A 120 19.17 -5.85 -2.20
N GLY A 121 19.48 -4.55 -2.14
CA GLY A 121 18.63 -3.48 -2.65
C GLY A 121 17.82 -2.78 -1.56
N PHE A 122 16.84 -1.97 -1.99
CA PHE A 122 15.95 -1.27 -1.07
C PHE A 122 15.11 -2.28 -0.27
N TYR A 123 14.95 -2.04 1.03
CA TYR A 123 14.17 -2.90 1.92
C TYR A 123 13.28 -2.05 2.83
N SER A 124 11.97 -2.21 2.71
CA SER A 124 11.03 -1.35 3.43
C SER A 124 11.08 -1.61 4.95
N LYS A 125 10.67 -0.61 5.74
CA LYS A 125 10.59 -0.74 7.21
C LYS A 125 9.72 -1.95 7.59
N GLU A 126 8.56 -2.09 6.95
CA GLU A 126 7.62 -3.18 7.19
C GLU A 126 8.22 -4.55 6.88
N ASP A 127 8.97 -4.68 5.79
CA ASP A 127 9.60 -5.95 5.44
C ASP A 127 10.74 -6.30 6.40
N ILE A 128 11.53 -5.31 6.84
CA ILE A 128 12.54 -5.48 7.89
C ILE A 128 11.90 -5.98 9.19
N LEU A 129 10.82 -5.32 9.65
CA LEU A 129 10.10 -5.70 10.86
C LEU A 129 9.42 -7.07 10.72
N GLY A 130 8.86 -7.37 9.55
CA GLY A 130 8.31 -8.68 9.21
C GLY A 130 9.38 -9.77 9.30
N LYS A 131 10.59 -9.48 8.81
CA LYS A 131 11.70 -10.43 8.85
C LYS A 131 12.20 -10.69 10.27
N TRP A 132 12.28 -9.66 11.10
CA TRP A 132 12.59 -9.84 12.53
C TRP A 132 11.54 -10.70 13.23
N LYS A 133 10.26 -10.52 12.91
CA LYS A 133 9.17 -11.33 13.45
C LYS A 133 9.30 -12.81 13.08
N GLU A 134 9.74 -13.14 11.86
CA GLU A 134 10.04 -14.52 11.46
C GLU A 134 11.14 -15.15 12.33
N PHE A 135 12.08 -14.35 12.83
CA PHE A 135 13.13 -14.79 13.74
C PHE A 135 12.73 -14.74 15.22
N GLY A 136 11.46 -14.51 15.53
CA GLY A 136 10.96 -14.40 16.91
C GLY A 136 11.38 -13.12 17.62
N VAL A 137 11.94 -12.14 16.90
CA VAL A 137 12.30 -10.82 17.40
C VAL A 137 11.14 -9.88 17.10
N VAL A 138 10.28 -9.68 18.08
CA VAL A 138 9.16 -8.73 17.95
C VAL A 138 9.53 -7.50 18.76
N PRO A 139 9.71 -6.32 18.13
CA PRO A 139 9.86 -5.11 18.89
C PRO A 139 8.68 -4.96 19.84
N ALA A 140 8.96 -4.73 21.12
CA ALA A 140 7.96 -4.10 21.97
C ALA A 140 7.50 -2.87 21.19
N ALA A 141 6.20 -2.66 21.00
CA ALA A 141 5.66 -1.54 20.25
C ALA A 141 6.30 -0.24 20.76
N GLY A 142 7.39 0.15 20.11
CA GLY A 142 8.44 0.98 20.68
C GLY A 142 8.78 1.93 19.56
N GLY A 143 8.43 3.19 19.78
CA GLY A 143 8.48 4.23 18.76
C GLY A 143 7.32 4.24 17.77
N ALA A 144 6.29 3.44 18.04
CA ALA A 144 4.98 4.01 17.92
C ALA A 144 4.88 5.11 19.00
N SER A 145 4.96 6.39 18.64
CA SER A 145 4.48 7.45 19.55
C SER A 145 3.06 7.08 20.02
N ALA A 146 2.56 7.65 21.10
CA ALA A 146 1.17 7.42 21.53
C ALA A 146 0.11 7.75 20.45
N GLU A 147 0.51 8.37 19.31
CA GLU A 147 -0.27 8.59 18.09
C GLU A 147 -0.33 7.37 17.12
N THR A 148 0.39 6.29 17.44
CA THR A 148 0.52 5.06 16.64
C THR A 148 -0.12 3.85 17.30
N ALA A 149 -0.72 4.01 18.49
CA ALA A 149 -1.81 3.14 18.90
C ALA A 149 -2.98 3.41 17.94
N GLY A 150 -3.01 2.69 16.82
CA GLY A 150 -3.91 2.96 15.70
C GLY A 150 -5.35 3.06 16.18
N PHE A 151 -6.01 4.18 15.86
CA PHE A 151 -7.44 4.32 16.11
C PHE A 151 -8.20 3.26 15.30
N SER A 152 -9.03 2.46 15.97
CA SER A 152 -9.90 1.48 15.32
C SER A 152 -11.33 1.65 15.80
N ARG A 153 -12.28 1.44 14.89
CA ARG A 153 -13.71 1.40 15.17
C ARG A 153 -14.32 0.21 14.44
N TRP A 154 -14.64 -0.85 15.17
CA TRP A 154 -15.16 -2.09 14.58
C TRP A 154 -16.68 -2.18 14.56
N THR A 155 -17.33 -1.31 15.32
CA THR A 155 -18.77 -1.12 15.34
C THR A 155 -19.05 0.35 15.10
N ALA A 156 -20.02 0.67 14.25
CA ALA A 156 -20.42 2.04 13.99
C ALA A 156 -20.75 2.74 15.33
N ALA A 157 -20.40 4.03 15.44
CA ALA A 157 -20.68 4.81 16.63
C ALA A 157 -22.20 4.98 16.85
N GLN A 158 -22.99 4.86 15.78
CA GLN A 158 -24.44 4.82 15.83
C GLN A 158 -25.00 3.88 14.75
N PRO A 159 -26.19 3.31 14.94
CA PRO A 159 -26.87 2.57 13.89
C PRO A 159 -27.29 3.51 12.74
N ASP A 160 -27.27 3.00 11.51
CA ASP A 160 -27.90 3.71 10.38
C ASP A 160 -29.42 3.51 10.44
N THR A 161 -30.15 4.56 10.79
CA THR A 161 -31.61 4.54 10.92
C THR A 161 -32.33 5.04 9.67
N ARG A 162 -31.58 5.42 8.62
CA ARG A 162 -32.16 5.90 7.36
C ARG A 162 -32.90 4.77 6.66
N ALA A 163 -33.96 5.13 5.92
CA ALA A 163 -34.67 4.15 5.09
C ALA A 163 -33.73 3.67 3.97
N LYS A 164 -33.70 2.36 3.71
CA LYS A 164 -32.76 1.74 2.75
C LYS A 164 -32.81 2.39 1.36
N ASP A 165 -33.97 2.87 0.93
CA ASP A 165 -34.17 3.48 -0.37
C ASP A 165 -33.80 4.98 -0.42
N THR A 166 -33.35 5.54 0.70
CA THR A 166 -32.76 6.89 0.80
C THR A 166 -31.24 6.87 0.89
N VAL A 167 -30.64 5.66 0.95
CA VAL A 167 -29.19 5.45 1.03
C VAL A 167 -28.67 4.97 -0.33
N CYS A 168 -27.65 5.66 -0.85
CA CYS A 168 -27.03 5.31 -2.11
C CYS A 168 -26.36 3.94 -2.03
N TYR A 169 -26.74 3.04 -2.93
CA TYR A 169 -26.17 1.70 -3.02
C TYR A 169 -24.63 1.67 -3.20
N MET A 170 -24.04 2.75 -3.74
CA MET A 170 -22.59 2.80 -4.01
C MET A 170 -21.75 3.43 -2.91
N CYS A 171 -22.13 4.63 -2.44
CA CYS A 171 -21.30 5.39 -1.51
C CYS A 171 -21.87 5.47 -0.09
N ASP A 172 -23.03 4.86 0.17
CA ASP A 172 -23.80 4.97 1.42
C ASP A 172 -24.20 6.41 1.83
N GLY A 173 -24.01 7.37 0.92
CA GLY A 173 -24.47 8.75 1.07
C GLY A 173 -25.97 8.91 0.84
N ASP A 174 -26.50 10.06 1.21
CA ASP A 174 -27.92 10.36 1.03
C ASP A 174 -28.28 10.50 -0.45
N ILE A 175 -29.48 10.04 -0.80
CA ILE A 175 -30.04 10.20 -2.15
C ILE A 175 -30.85 11.50 -2.20
N ASN A 176 -30.42 12.41 -3.08
CA ASN A 176 -31.25 13.54 -3.47
C ASN A 176 -32.29 13.08 -4.51
N PRO A 177 -33.60 13.30 -4.27
CA PRO A 177 -34.65 12.88 -5.21
C PRO A 177 -34.50 13.42 -6.63
N LYS A 178 -33.82 14.56 -6.82
CA LYS A 178 -33.63 15.25 -8.12
C LYS A 178 -32.43 14.77 -8.92
N THR A 179 -31.55 13.97 -8.32
CA THR A 179 -30.34 13.44 -9.00
C THR A 179 -30.27 11.92 -8.95
N GLN A 180 -31.28 11.28 -8.37
CA GLN A 180 -31.27 9.85 -8.18
C GLN A 180 -31.29 9.09 -9.50
N VAL A 181 -30.62 7.95 -9.51
CA VAL A 181 -30.66 6.98 -10.59
C VAL A 181 -31.17 5.66 -10.02
N LEU A 182 -32.17 5.09 -10.67
CA LEU A 182 -32.78 3.81 -10.30
C LEU A 182 -32.41 2.77 -11.35
N VAL A 183 -31.82 1.66 -10.92
CA VAL A 183 -31.55 0.49 -11.78
C VAL A 183 -32.44 -0.65 -11.31
N LYS A 184 -33.32 -1.12 -12.20
CA LYS A 184 -34.18 -2.27 -11.92
C LYS A 184 -33.38 -3.57 -11.98
N SER A 185 -33.67 -4.50 -11.08
CA SER A 185 -33.03 -5.82 -11.09
C SER A 185 -33.96 -6.91 -10.59
N ALA A 186 -33.70 -8.16 -10.97
CA ALA A 186 -34.47 -9.32 -10.53
C ALA A 186 -34.43 -9.55 -9.01
N LYS A 187 -33.43 -8.99 -8.30
CA LYS A 187 -33.24 -9.17 -6.85
C LYS A 187 -33.60 -7.92 -6.04
N GLY A 188 -34.23 -6.94 -6.71
CA GLY A 188 -34.64 -5.68 -6.11
C GLY A 188 -33.94 -4.50 -6.75
N ASP A 189 -34.66 -3.39 -6.81
CA ASP A 189 -34.15 -2.18 -7.42
C ASP A 189 -33.06 -1.55 -6.54
N VAL A 190 -32.07 -0.97 -7.20
CA VAL A 190 -31.03 -0.19 -6.51
C VAL A 190 -31.14 1.28 -6.88
N LYS A 191 -31.01 2.13 -5.87
CA LYS A 191 -30.97 3.58 -6.05
C LYS A 191 -29.57 4.11 -5.81
N MET A 192 -29.17 5.08 -6.63
CA MET A 192 -27.88 5.77 -6.54
C MET A 192 -28.13 7.26 -6.45
N CYS A 193 -27.27 7.97 -5.72
CA CYS A 193 -27.45 9.41 -5.50
C CYS A 193 -27.16 10.26 -6.75
N SER A 194 -26.48 9.71 -7.75
CA SER A 194 -26.06 10.44 -8.96
C SER A 194 -25.76 9.51 -10.14
N LEU A 195 -25.72 10.11 -11.34
CA LEU A 195 -25.22 9.48 -12.56
C LEU A 195 -23.77 9.01 -12.41
N HIS A 196 -22.93 9.73 -11.68
CA HIS A 196 -21.56 9.28 -11.44
C HIS A 196 -21.51 7.95 -10.67
N CYS A 197 -22.30 7.80 -9.61
CA CYS A 197 -22.42 6.53 -8.89
C CYS A 197 -22.96 5.40 -9.78
N TYR A 198 -23.87 5.73 -10.70
CA TYR A 198 -24.30 4.81 -11.75
C TYR A 198 -23.16 4.39 -12.67
N PHE A 199 -22.34 5.31 -13.17
CA PHE A 199 -21.21 4.96 -14.04
C PHE A 199 -20.08 4.23 -13.31
N ILE A 200 -19.89 4.48 -12.01
CA ILE A 200 -19.03 3.64 -11.15
C ILE A 200 -19.55 2.20 -11.15
N MET A 201 -20.83 1.96 -10.85
CA MET A 201 -21.41 0.63 -10.91
C MET A 201 -21.32 0.03 -12.33
N TYR A 202 -21.71 0.79 -13.35
CA TYR A 202 -21.69 0.37 -14.76
C TYR A 202 -20.29 -0.07 -15.21
N SER A 203 -19.26 0.68 -14.82
CA SER A 203 -17.86 0.32 -15.13
C SER A 203 -17.40 -0.97 -14.45
N CYS A 204 -18.00 -1.34 -13.31
CA CYS A 204 -17.71 -2.59 -12.60
C CYS A 204 -18.42 -3.83 -13.18
N LEU A 205 -19.46 -3.64 -14.00
CA LEU A 205 -20.22 -4.76 -14.58
C LEU A 205 -19.31 -5.62 -15.45
N THR A 206 -19.32 -6.93 -15.17
CA THR A 206 -18.57 -7.95 -15.93
C THR A 206 -19.44 -8.70 -16.93
N GLU A 207 -20.76 -8.55 -16.83
CA GLU A 207 -21.74 -9.12 -17.77
C GLU A 207 -21.82 -8.31 -19.07
N ASP A 208 -22.48 -8.90 -20.07
CA ASP A 208 -22.85 -8.16 -21.28
C ASP A 208 -23.73 -6.96 -20.90
N LYS A 209 -23.38 -5.79 -21.43
CA LYS A 209 -24.03 -4.52 -21.13
C LYS A 209 -24.98 -4.09 -22.23
N ALA A 210 -25.13 -4.89 -23.30
CA ALA A 210 -26.05 -4.59 -24.39
C ALA A 210 -27.48 -4.38 -23.84
N GLY A 211 -28.02 -3.17 -24.05
CA GLY A 211 -29.36 -2.80 -23.60
C GLY A 211 -29.50 -2.67 -22.07
N PHE A 212 -28.40 -2.61 -21.30
CA PHE A 212 -28.45 -2.45 -19.85
C PHE A 212 -29.17 -1.16 -19.44
N GLU A 213 -29.11 -0.14 -20.27
CA GLU A 213 -29.69 1.18 -20.05
C GLU A 213 -31.23 1.15 -20.02
N SER A 214 -31.86 0.17 -20.69
CA SER A 214 -33.33 0.01 -20.73
C SER A 214 -33.98 -0.25 -19.37
N LYS A 215 -33.20 -0.75 -18.40
CA LYS A 215 -33.63 -0.96 -17.00
C LYS A 215 -33.24 0.18 -16.07
N VAL A 216 -32.77 1.31 -16.61
CA VAL A 216 -32.29 2.46 -15.84
C VAL A 216 -33.21 3.65 -16.05
N SER A 217 -33.57 4.30 -14.94
CA SER A 217 -34.29 5.57 -14.95
C SER A 217 -33.55 6.61 -14.13
N VAL A 218 -33.68 7.87 -14.55
CA VAL A 218 -33.07 9.04 -13.91
C VAL A 218 -34.18 9.99 -13.50
N ALA A 219 -33.99 10.68 -12.37
CA ALA A 219 -34.90 11.74 -11.99
C ALA A 219 -34.67 12.99 -12.86
N ASP A 220 -35.77 13.57 -13.36
CA ASP A 220 -35.77 14.91 -13.89
C ASP A 220 -35.38 15.90 -12.78
N PHE A 221 -34.44 16.78 -13.06
CA PHE A 221 -33.87 17.66 -12.05
C PHE A 221 -34.86 18.74 -11.58
N GLU A 222 -35.81 19.15 -12.43
CA GLU A 222 -36.83 20.13 -12.08
C GLU A 222 -37.96 19.48 -11.28
N THR A 223 -38.55 18.40 -11.81
CA THR A 223 -39.77 17.80 -11.25
C THR A 223 -39.49 16.70 -10.22
N GLY A 224 -38.37 16.00 -10.35
CA GLY A 224 -38.04 14.79 -9.57
C GLY A 224 -38.67 13.51 -10.11
N ASP A 225 -39.45 13.59 -11.21
CA ASP A 225 -40.11 12.44 -11.82
C ASP A 225 -39.08 11.53 -12.51
N ALA A 226 -39.34 10.22 -12.46
CA ALA A 226 -38.46 9.24 -13.10
C ALA A 226 -38.71 9.17 -14.61
N GLY A 227 -37.67 9.40 -15.41
CA GLY A 227 -37.66 9.23 -16.86
C GLY A 227 -36.64 8.17 -17.33
N PRO A 228 -36.78 7.63 -18.55
CA PRO A 228 -35.80 6.68 -19.11
C PRO A 228 -34.43 7.34 -19.30
N LEU A 229 -33.35 6.62 -18.94
CA LEU A 229 -31.98 7.14 -19.05
C LEU A 229 -31.61 7.51 -20.50
N GLU A 230 -31.98 6.68 -21.47
CA GLU A 230 -31.55 6.82 -22.87
C GLU A 230 -32.21 8.02 -23.59
N SER A 231 -33.39 8.45 -23.14
CA SER A 231 -34.12 9.58 -23.72
C SER A 231 -33.90 10.90 -23.00
N ALA A 232 -33.20 10.89 -21.86
CA ALA A 232 -32.96 12.09 -21.08
C ALA A 232 -31.89 12.98 -21.72
N VAL A 233 -32.03 14.29 -21.50
CA VAL A 233 -31.06 15.32 -21.87
C VAL A 233 -30.30 15.75 -20.63
N PHE A 234 -28.98 15.92 -20.72
CA PHE A 234 -28.14 16.19 -19.57
C PHE A 234 -27.47 17.55 -19.67
N VAL A 235 -27.46 18.29 -18.56
CA VAL A 235 -26.58 19.45 -18.39
C VAL A 235 -25.39 19.03 -17.56
N VAL A 236 -24.21 19.05 -18.17
CA VAL A 236 -22.93 18.80 -17.51
C VAL A 236 -22.25 20.13 -17.24
N SER A 237 -22.02 20.43 -15.97
CA SER A 237 -21.28 21.62 -15.51
C SER A 237 -20.18 21.20 -14.55
N ALA A 238 -19.42 22.14 -14.00
CA ALA A 238 -18.39 21.86 -13.01
C ALA A 238 -18.62 22.68 -11.75
N ASP A 239 -18.41 22.06 -10.58
CA ASP A 239 -18.33 22.78 -9.32
C ASP A 239 -17.17 23.78 -9.38
N GLU A 240 -17.45 25.05 -9.04
CA GLU A 240 -16.50 26.16 -9.22
C GLU A 240 -15.22 25.97 -8.40
N LYS A 241 -15.34 25.38 -7.20
CA LYS A 241 -14.21 25.24 -6.28
C LYS A 241 -13.35 24.02 -6.60
N SER A 242 -13.98 22.90 -6.88
CA SER A 242 -13.30 21.61 -7.05
C SER A 242 -13.04 21.24 -8.51
N GLY A 243 -13.73 21.90 -9.46
CA GLY A 243 -13.75 21.49 -10.87
C GLY A 243 -14.45 20.14 -11.09
N ARG A 244 -15.11 19.61 -10.05
CA ARG A 244 -15.80 18.31 -10.10
C ARG A 244 -17.01 18.42 -11.02
N PRO A 245 -17.18 17.51 -12.00
CA PRO A 245 -18.37 17.50 -12.83
C PRO A 245 -19.65 17.33 -11.99
N THR A 246 -20.69 18.05 -12.39
CA THR A 246 -22.06 17.86 -11.92
C THR A 246 -22.96 17.58 -13.11
N VAL A 247 -23.88 16.63 -12.95
CA VAL A 247 -24.76 16.17 -14.02
C VAL A 247 -26.20 16.26 -13.54
N LYS A 248 -27.02 16.96 -14.33
CA LYS A 248 -28.46 17.11 -14.12
C LYS A 248 -29.18 16.53 -15.32
N ALA A 249 -30.18 15.68 -15.10
CA ALA A 249 -30.99 15.08 -16.16
C ALA A 249 -32.30 15.85 -16.31
N PHE A 250 -32.79 15.96 -17.54
CA PHE A 250 -34.03 16.62 -17.89
C PHE A 250 -34.78 15.78 -18.93
N ALA A 251 -36.10 15.74 -18.83
CA ALA A 251 -36.93 15.08 -19.82
C ALA A 251 -36.95 15.84 -21.16
N GLU A 252 -36.91 17.17 -21.10
CA GLU A 252 -37.10 18.05 -22.26
C GLU A 252 -35.87 18.91 -22.55
N LEU A 253 -35.50 19.00 -23.84
CA LEU A 253 -34.33 19.78 -24.29
C LEU A 253 -34.45 21.27 -23.94
N CYS A 254 -35.63 21.87 -24.15
CA CYS A 254 -35.87 23.29 -23.86
C CYS A 254 -35.58 23.61 -22.38
N VAL A 255 -35.98 22.72 -21.47
CA VAL A 255 -35.74 22.86 -20.03
C VAL A 255 -34.25 22.72 -19.71
N ALA A 256 -33.58 21.74 -20.31
CA ALA A 256 -32.13 21.58 -20.17
C ALA A 256 -31.36 22.82 -20.65
N GLU A 257 -31.76 23.44 -21.76
CA GLU A 257 -31.16 24.68 -22.27
C GLU A 257 -31.39 25.87 -21.34
N MET A 258 -32.57 25.98 -20.73
CA MET A 258 -32.85 27.00 -19.71
C MET A 258 -31.97 26.79 -18.47
N ALA A 259 -31.86 25.56 -17.98
CA ALA A 259 -30.99 25.22 -16.86
C ALA A 259 -29.52 25.49 -17.17
N GLN A 260 -29.06 25.16 -18.39
CA GLN A 260 -27.70 25.44 -18.85
C GLN A 260 -27.40 26.94 -18.90
N LYS A 261 -28.34 27.77 -19.33
CA LYS A 261 -28.18 29.24 -19.27
C LYS A 261 -28.05 29.76 -17.85
N ALA A 262 -28.71 29.13 -16.89
CA ALA A 262 -28.68 29.53 -15.48
C ALA A 262 -27.41 29.06 -14.74
N SER A 263 -26.94 27.83 -14.99
CA SER A 263 -25.81 27.24 -14.26
C SER A 263 -24.52 27.09 -15.06
N GLY A 264 -24.51 27.50 -16.33
CA GLY A 264 -23.42 27.22 -17.26
C GLY A 264 -23.31 25.73 -17.63
N GLY A 265 -22.22 25.38 -18.32
CA GLY A 265 -21.93 24.03 -18.77
C GLY A 265 -22.44 23.72 -20.19
N SER A 266 -22.56 22.44 -20.48
CA SER A 266 -22.91 21.91 -21.80
C SER A 266 -24.14 21.02 -21.74
N VAL A 267 -25.04 21.18 -22.72
CA VAL A 267 -26.14 20.25 -22.96
C VAL A 267 -25.61 19.06 -23.77
N VAL A 268 -25.80 17.85 -23.29
CA VAL A 268 -25.34 16.61 -23.93
C VAL A 268 -26.42 15.53 -23.91
N GLN A 269 -26.35 14.64 -24.90
CA GLN A 269 -27.17 13.43 -24.96
C GLN A 269 -26.46 12.27 -24.25
N PHE A 270 -27.20 11.18 -24.00
CA PHE A 270 -26.73 10.04 -23.22
C PHE A 270 -25.38 9.46 -23.66
N GLU A 271 -25.18 9.17 -24.95
CA GLU A 271 -23.92 8.57 -25.42
C GLU A 271 -22.71 9.47 -25.22
N ALA A 272 -22.88 10.79 -25.36
CA ALA A 272 -21.83 11.76 -25.06
C ALA A 272 -21.52 11.81 -23.56
N LEU A 273 -22.55 11.80 -22.71
CA LEU A 273 -22.38 11.72 -21.25
C LEU A 273 -21.65 10.43 -20.86
N LYS A 274 -22.07 9.28 -21.39
CA LYS A 274 -21.46 7.97 -21.13
C LYS A 274 -19.98 7.96 -21.52
N ALA A 275 -19.62 8.53 -22.67
CA ALA A 275 -18.23 8.68 -23.06
C ALA A 275 -17.43 9.54 -22.06
N GLN A 276 -17.99 10.66 -21.59
CA GLN A 276 -17.35 11.55 -20.60
C GLN A 276 -17.14 10.85 -19.24
N GLU A 277 -18.18 10.20 -18.73
CA GLU A 277 -18.16 9.51 -17.42
C GLU A 277 -17.21 8.32 -17.40
N LEU A 278 -17.02 7.66 -18.54
CA LEU A 278 -16.15 6.50 -18.67
C LEU A 278 -14.74 6.83 -19.17
N ALA A 279 -14.44 8.10 -19.45
CA ALA A 279 -13.16 8.55 -20.01
C ALA A 279 -11.99 8.34 -19.03
N HIS A 280 -12.22 8.65 -17.75
CA HIS A 280 -11.22 8.48 -16.70
C HIS A 280 -11.54 7.25 -15.87
N ARG A 281 -10.53 6.38 -15.72
CA ARG A 281 -10.67 5.13 -14.98
C ARG A 281 -9.54 4.95 -13.98
N CYS A 282 -9.86 4.28 -12.89
CA CYS A 282 -8.89 3.86 -11.90
C CYS A 282 -7.88 2.91 -12.55
N GLY A 283 -6.60 3.24 -12.49
CA GLY A 283 -5.49 2.44 -13.01
C GLY A 283 -5.29 1.10 -12.30
N PHE A 284 -5.97 0.87 -11.16
CA PHE A 284 -5.95 -0.40 -10.45
C PHE A 284 -7.21 -1.24 -10.62
N CYS A 285 -8.39 -0.62 -10.54
CA CYS A 285 -9.66 -1.33 -10.47
C CYS A 285 -10.59 -1.02 -11.66
N ASP A 286 -10.18 -0.18 -12.62
CA ASP A 286 -10.95 0.20 -13.81
C ASP A 286 -12.29 0.91 -13.56
N ARG A 287 -12.63 1.25 -12.30
CA ARG A 287 -13.80 2.08 -11.97
C ARG A 287 -13.72 3.42 -12.69
N ALA A 288 -14.86 3.89 -13.19
CA ALA A 288 -15.05 5.28 -13.56
C ALA A 288 -14.67 6.18 -12.37
N VAL A 289 -13.95 7.27 -12.66
CA VAL A 289 -13.55 8.24 -11.65
C VAL A 289 -13.62 9.65 -12.21
N TYR A 290 -13.92 10.62 -11.37
CA TYR A 290 -13.58 12.00 -11.67
C TYR A 290 -12.18 12.32 -11.17
N PRO A 291 -11.30 12.90 -12.01
CA PRO A 291 -9.98 13.35 -11.56
C PRO A 291 -10.01 14.31 -10.36
N ALA A 292 -11.11 15.07 -10.18
CA ALA A 292 -11.29 15.97 -9.04
C ALA A 292 -11.35 15.24 -7.68
N ASP A 293 -11.92 14.03 -7.67
CA ASP A 293 -12.14 13.22 -6.46
C ASP A 293 -11.08 12.13 -6.28
N ALA A 294 -10.42 11.73 -7.38
CA ALA A 294 -9.51 10.60 -7.41
C ALA A 294 -8.10 10.95 -6.91
N ALA A 295 -7.40 9.94 -6.40
CA ALA A 295 -5.97 10.04 -6.16
C ALA A 295 -5.23 10.03 -7.49
N GLU A 296 -4.40 11.04 -7.76
CA GLU A 296 -3.54 11.05 -8.93
C GLU A 296 -2.39 10.05 -8.75
N VAL A 297 -2.06 9.31 -9.81
CA VAL A 297 -0.95 8.36 -9.81
C VAL A 297 -0.06 8.62 -11.02
N LEU A 298 1.21 8.94 -10.77
CA LEU A 298 2.24 9.04 -11.78
C LEU A 298 3.07 7.76 -11.74
N VAL A 299 3.17 7.06 -12.87
CA VAL A 299 3.94 5.81 -13.00
C VAL A 299 5.33 6.14 -13.56
N ALA A 300 6.36 5.41 -13.13
CA ALA A 300 7.76 5.67 -13.49
C ALA A 300 8.05 5.66 -15.01
N ASP A 301 7.17 5.08 -15.84
CA ASP A 301 7.26 5.09 -17.30
C ASP A 301 6.65 6.35 -17.96
N GLY A 302 6.19 7.31 -17.15
CA GLY A 302 5.56 8.54 -17.60
C GLY A 302 4.04 8.44 -17.75
N ALA A 303 3.42 7.28 -17.52
CA ALA A 303 1.97 7.16 -17.55
C ALA A 303 1.34 7.91 -16.37
N ARG A 304 0.28 8.67 -16.66
CA ARG A 304 -0.57 9.32 -15.66
C ARG A 304 -1.90 8.57 -15.58
N THR A 305 -2.28 8.16 -14.37
CA THR A 305 -3.53 7.46 -14.10
C THR A 305 -4.09 7.88 -12.74
N TRP A 306 -5.10 7.16 -12.25
CA TRP A 306 -5.85 7.52 -11.05
C TRP A 306 -6.10 6.31 -10.14
N GLY A 307 -6.27 6.55 -8.85
CA GLY A 307 -6.89 5.63 -7.91
C GLY A 307 -8.27 6.14 -7.52
N CYS A 308 -9.31 5.31 -7.64
CA CYS A 308 -10.66 5.67 -7.15
C CYS A 308 -10.74 5.79 -5.61
N CYS A 309 -9.72 5.31 -4.92
CA CYS A 309 -9.46 5.53 -3.50
C CYS A 309 -7.95 5.40 -3.24
N SER A 310 -7.53 5.78 -2.05
CA SER A 310 -6.15 5.69 -1.59
C SER A 310 -5.49 4.33 -1.78
N HIS A 311 -6.18 3.24 -1.44
CA HIS A 311 -5.58 1.91 -1.56
C HIS A 311 -5.56 1.43 -3.01
N CYS A 312 -6.51 1.86 -3.85
CA CYS A 312 -6.45 1.57 -5.28
C CYS A 312 -5.31 2.34 -5.95
N ALA A 313 -5.03 3.57 -5.50
CA ALA A 313 -3.88 4.33 -5.99
C ALA A 313 -2.56 3.59 -5.74
N LEU A 314 -2.37 3.08 -4.52
CA LEU A 314 -1.23 2.20 -4.18
C LEU A 314 -1.23 0.89 -4.99
N GLY A 315 -2.42 0.35 -5.27
CA GLY A 315 -2.58 -0.86 -6.08
C GLY A 315 -2.08 -0.73 -7.53
N VAL A 316 -1.94 0.50 -8.05
CA VAL A 316 -1.34 0.71 -9.39
C VAL A 316 0.09 0.16 -9.43
N ALA A 317 0.85 0.23 -8.34
CA ALA A 317 2.21 -0.31 -8.27
C ALA A 317 2.24 -1.81 -8.58
N VAL A 318 1.39 -2.61 -7.91
CA VAL A 318 1.33 -4.06 -8.15
C VAL A 318 0.77 -4.39 -9.53
N ARG A 319 -0.19 -3.59 -10.05
CA ARG A 319 -0.77 -3.84 -11.37
C ARG A 319 0.18 -3.54 -12.53
N THR A 320 1.04 -2.54 -12.36
CA THR A 320 2.01 -2.14 -13.38
C THR A 320 3.37 -2.82 -13.19
N GLY A 321 3.69 -3.30 -11.98
CA GLY A 321 5.02 -3.75 -11.60
C GLY A 321 6.05 -2.63 -11.56
N LYS A 322 5.61 -1.37 -11.46
CA LYS A 322 6.45 -0.17 -11.56
C LYS A 322 6.31 0.68 -10.31
N ASP A 323 7.32 1.52 -10.10
CA ASP A 323 7.25 2.55 -9.09
C ASP A 323 6.26 3.65 -9.46
N ILE A 324 5.63 4.21 -8.43
CA ILE A 324 4.59 5.21 -8.55
C ILE A 324 4.80 6.37 -7.58
N GLU A 325 4.24 7.51 -7.96
CA GLU A 325 3.97 8.64 -7.08
C GLU A 325 2.44 8.80 -6.97
N VAL A 326 1.90 8.57 -5.79
CA VAL A 326 0.49 8.84 -5.47
C VAL A 326 0.39 10.24 -4.86
N ARG A 327 -0.58 11.02 -5.35
CA ARG A 327 -0.96 12.31 -4.80
C ARG A 327 -2.45 12.29 -4.50
N GLU A 328 -2.77 12.35 -3.22
CA GLU A 328 -4.15 12.37 -2.74
C GLU A 328 -4.32 13.49 -1.73
N ARG A 329 -5.57 13.84 -1.45
CA ARG A 329 -5.91 14.86 -0.45
C ARG A 329 -6.39 14.20 0.83
N ASP A 330 -5.99 14.76 1.97
CA ASP A 330 -6.54 14.42 3.27
C ASP A 330 -8.08 14.50 3.23
N ARG A 331 -8.76 13.44 3.67
CA ARG A 331 -10.23 13.35 3.59
C ARG A 331 -10.97 14.32 4.51
N LEU A 332 -10.29 14.89 5.51
CA LEU A 332 -10.81 15.93 6.40
C LEU A 332 -10.48 17.33 5.88
N THR A 333 -9.20 17.62 5.60
CA THR A 333 -8.71 18.99 5.37
C THR A 333 -8.47 19.34 3.92
N GLY A 334 -8.31 18.34 3.04
CA GLY A 334 -7.93 18.54 1.64
C GLY A 334 -6.43 18.77 1.42
N GLU A 335 -5.62 18.77 2.48
CA GLU A 335 -4.16 18.94 2.41
C GLU A 335 -3.50 17.77 1.66
N PRO A 336 -2.42 18.02 0.90
CA PRO A 336 -1.81 16.99 0.07
C PRO A 336 -1.08 15.92 0.90
N VAL A 337 -1.31 14.66 0.53
CA VAL A 337 -0.53 13.49 0.92
C VAL A 337 0.14 12.92 -0.33
N VAL A 338 1.47 12.85 -0.31
CA VAL A 338 2.29 12.35 -1.41
C VAL A 338 3.05 11.11 -0.98
N VAL A 339 2.88 10.02 -1.72
CA VAL A 339 3.55 8.74 -1.48
C VAL A 339 4.39 8.42 -2.70
N LYS A 340 5.70 8.21 -2.54
CA LYS A 340 6.56 7.69 -3.60
C LYS A 340 6.96 6.27 -3.26
N THR A 341 6.99 5.39 -4.25
CA THR A 341 7.46 4.01 -4.06
C THR A 341 8.83 3.79 -4.69
N LEU A 342 9.56 2.80 -4.19
CA LEU A 342 10.73 2.22 -4.81
C LEU A 342 10.74 0.71 -4.56
N ASN A 343 10.88 -0.09 -5.61
CA ASN A 343 10.98 -1.54 -5.53
C ASN A 343 9.86 -2.18 -4.68
N GLY A 344 8.63 -1.68 -4.82
CA GLY A 344 7.46 -2.21 -4.11
C GLY A 344 7.28 -1.76 -2.67
N GLY A 345 8.16 -0.92 -2.12
CA GLY A 345 8.00 -0.31 -0.80
C GLY A 345 7.82 1.21 -0.84
N VAL A 346 7.41 1.80 0.28
CA VAL A 346 7.30 3.27 0.40
C VAL A 346 8.69 3.87 0.58
N ALA A 347 9.06 4.68 -0.40
CA ALA A 347 10.34 5.36 -0.51
C ALA A 347 10.33 6.73 0.20
N SER A 348 9.22 7.45 0.08
CA SER A 348 9.03 8.78 0.67
C SER A 348 7.55 8.98 0.94
N LEU A 349 7.27 9.63 2.07
CA LEU A 349 5.92 9.97 2.50
C LEU A 349 5.90 11.42 2.99
N VAL A 350 5.03 12.23 2.39
CA VAL A 350 4.87 13.64 2.71
C VAL A 350 3.40 13.96 2.99
N PRO A 351 3.04 14.48 4.18
CA PRO A 351 3.92 14.61 5.35
C PRO A 351 4.28 13.23 5.94
N PRO A 352 5.41 13.09 6.65
CA PRO A 352 5.85 11.80 7.22
C PRO A 352 4.88 11.26 8.29
N THR A 353 4.01 12.12 8.83
CA THR A 353 2.96 11.77 9.79
C THR A 353 1.72 11.15 9.14
N ALA A 354 1.66 11.09 7.81
CA ALA A 354 0.46 10.66 7.11
C ALA A 354 0.10 9.19 7.39
N VAL A 355 -1.20 8.93 7.51
CA VAL A 355 -1.78 7.62 7.81
C VAL A 355 -2.91 7.29 6.85
N ALA A 356 -3.30 6.02 6.79
CA ALA A 356 -4.43 5.56 6.00
C ALA A 356 -5.54 5.01 6.91
N TRP A 357 -6.79 5.28 6.55
CA TRP A 357 -7.94 4.56 7.08
C TRP A 357 -8.27 3.39 6.17
N PHE A 358 -8.26 2.18 6.74
CA PHE A 358 -8.75 0.99 6.07
C PHE A 358 -10.16 0.68 6.54
N GLY A 359 -11.15 1.15 5.79
CA GLY A 359 -12.55 0.84 6.06
C GLY A 359 -12.79 -0.66 5.95
N GLN A 360 -13.35 -1.24 7.02
CA GLN A 360 -13.63 -2.66 7.12
C GLN A 360 -14.98 -2.91 7.75
N ARG A 361 -15.65 -3.97 7.29
CA ARG A 361 -16.91 -4.46 7.86
C ARG A 361 -16.76 -5.89 8.32
N THR A 362 -17.46 -6.21 9.40
CA THR A 362 -17.60 -7.60 9.87
C THR A 362 -18.66 -8.29 9.02
N LYS A 363 -18.25 -9.38 8.35
CA LYS A 363 -19.15 -10.22 7.57
C LYS A 363 -20.01 -11.09 8.51
N PRO A 364 -21.13 -11.67 8.02
CA PRO A 364 -21.97 -12.56 8.83
C PRO A 364 -21.23 -13.76 9.44
N ASP A 365 -20.14 -14.20 8.81
CA ASP A 365 -19.28 -15.30 9.29
C ASP A 365 -18.24 -14.85 10.36
N GLY A 366 -18.30 -13.59 10.79
CA GLY A 366 -17.37 -13.00 11.75
C GLY A 366 -16.02 -12.58 11.16
N SER A 367 -15.74 -12.89 9.89
CA SER A 367 -14.52 -12.45 9.22
C SER A 367 -14.58 -10.97 8.85
N LYS A 368 -13.42 -10.32 8.73
CA LYS A 368 -13.33 -8.90 8.34
C LYS A 368 -13.11 -8.79 6.83
N GLY A 369 -13.95 -7.99 6.18
CA GLY A 369 -13.80 -7.62 4.77
C GLY A 369 -13.55 -6.12 4.62
N SER A 370 -13.01 -5.71 3.47
CA SER A 370 -13.00 -4.30 3.07
C SER A 370 -14.42 -3.76 3.05
N ALA A 371 -14.64 -2.55 3.58
CA ALA A 371 -15.91 -1.84 3.48
C ALA A 371 -16.17 -1.29 2.06
N GLY A 372 -15.13 -1.20 1.23
CA GLY A 372 -15.22 -0.69 -0.14
C GLY A 372 -14.37 0.56 -0.34
N CYS A 373 -14.23 1.00 -1.60
CA CYS A 373 -13.36 2.12 -1.96
C CYS A 373 -13.79 3.46 -1.35
N PHE A 374 -15.10 3.66 -1.12
CA PHE A 374 -15.62 4.90 -0.55
C PHE A 374 -15.28 5.10 0.94
N HIS A 375 -14.93 4.00 1.63
CA HIS A 375 -14.65 3.96 3.07
C HIS A 375 -13.14 3.92 3.35
N GLN A 376 -12.32 4.36 2.41
CA GLN A 376 -10.87 4.38 2.53
C GLN A 376 -10.35 5.78 2.24
N GLY A 377 -9.21 6.14 2.83
CA GLY A 377 -8.61 7.44 2.57
C GLY A 377 -7.30 7.67 3.29
N PHE A 378 -6.57 8.69 2.84
CA PHE A 378 -5.39 9.19 3.54
C PHE A 378 -5.72 10.40 4.41
N PHE A 379 -4.88 10.59 5.42
CA PHE A 379 -4.91 11.72 6.33
C PHE A 379 -3.47 12.17 6.59
N VAL A 380 -3.23 13.47 6.71
CA VAL A 380 -1.90 14.02 6.99
C VAL A 380 -1.38 13.61 8.38
N ASN A 381 -2.26 13.21 9.30
CA ASN A 381 -1.90 12.67 10.61
C ASN A 381 -3.07 11.88 11.24
N ALA A 382 -2.77 11.12 12.30
CA ALA A 382 -3.74 10.34 13.06
C ALA A 382 -4.85 11.18 13.71
N GLY A 383 -4.55 12.42 14.11
CA GLY A 383 -5.51 13.35 14.68
C GLY A 383 -6.62 13.74 13.69
N ASN A 384 -6.26 14.02 12.44
CA ASN A 384 -7.22 14.28 11.37
C ASN A 384 -8.08 13.05 11.08
N LEU A 385 -7.46 11.87 11.01
CA LEU A 385 -8.20 10.61 10.83
C LEU A 385 -9.24 10.42 11.92
N LYS A 386 -8.86 10.60 13.19
CA LYS A 386 -9.77 10.44 14.32
C LYS A 386 -10.93 11.45 14.26
N LYS A 387 -10.65 12.73 14.02
CA LYS A 387 -11.68 13.77 13.85
C LYS A 387 -12.63 13.46 12.69
N TRP A 388 -12.09 12.98 11.58
CA TRP A 388 -12.90 12.55 10.45
C TRP A 388 -13.81 11.38 10.82
N ALA A 389 -13.28 10.35 11.48
CA ALA A 389 -14.08 9.21 11.91
C ALA A 389 -15.15 9.60 12.96
N GLU A 390 -14.88 10.56 13.83
CA GLU A 390 -15.88 11.12 14.75
C GLU A 390 -17.00 11.85 13.99
N ALA A 391 -16.68 12.58 12.93
CA ALA A 391 -17.66 13.23 12.04
C ALA A 391 -18.43 12.24 11.14
N HIS A 392 -17.92 11.00 10.97
CA HIS A 392 -18.53 9.96 10.15
C HIS A 392 -18.88 8.74 11.02
N PRO A 393 -19.96 8.81 11.82
CA PRO A 393 -20.26 7.83 12.86
C PRO A 393 -20.58 6.43 12.31
N LEU A 394 -20.97 6.32 11.04
CA LEU A 394 -21.25 5.05 10.36
C LEU A 394 -19.98 4.32 9.88
N GLU A 395 -18.84 5.00 9.83
CA GLU A 395 -17.59 4.41 9.36
C GLU A 395 -17.03 3.39 10.35
N THR A 396 -16.56 2.27 9.81
CA THR A 396 -15.88 1.21 10.57
C THR A 396 -14.59 0.81 9.87
N GLY A 397 -13.57 0.47 10.64
CA GLY A 397 -12.23 0.19 10.12
C GLY A 397 -11.13 0.44 11.15
N GLU A 398 -9.92 0.55 10.63
CA GLU A 398 -8.73 0.84 11.44
C GLU A 398 -7.77 1.78 10.72
N GLN A 399 -7.03 2.55 11.53
CA GLN A 399 -5.85 3.26 11.10
C GLN A 399 -4.72 2.25 10.81
N ILE A 400 -4.11 2.38 9.63
CA ILE A 400 -2.91 1.64 9.24
C ILE A 400 -1.85 2.62 8.71
N THR A 401 -0.59 2.16 8.64
CA THR A 401 0.44 2.90 7.91
C THR A 401 0.19 2.78 6.41
N ILE A 402 0.55 3.82 5.66
CA ILE A 402 0.46 3.81 4.19
C ILE A 402 1.37 2.72 3.60
N ALA A 403 2.51 2.46 4.24
CA ALA A 403 3.42 1.39 3.82
C ALA A 403 2.85 -0.01 4.08
N LYS A 404 2.10 -0.23 5.17
CA LYS A 404 1.28 -1.44 5.34
C LYS A 404 0.23 -1.57 4.23
N ALA A 405 -0.49 -0.49 3.91
CA ALA A 405 -1.48 -0.50 2.84
C ALA A 405 -0.86 -0.89 1.48
N LEU A 406 0.34 -0.39 1.17
CA LEU A 406 1.10 -0.76 -0.03
C LEU A 406 1.54 -2.22 0.03
N SER A 407 2.17 -2.65 1.13
CA SER A 407 2.65 -4.03 1.31
C SER A 407 1.52 -5.05 1.13
N ASP A 408 0.33 -4.76 1.65
CA ASP A 408 -0.84 -5.63 1.49
C ASP A 408 -1.31 -5.69 0.02
N LYS A 409 -1.14 -4.62 -0.77
CA LYS A 409 -1.39 -4.64 -2.23
C LYS A 409 -0.33 -5.42 -2.99
N MET A 410 0.94 -5.27 -2.63
CA MET A 410 2.06 -5.98 -3.28
C MET A 410 1.99 -7.50 -3.10
N LYS A 411 1.28 -7.98 -2.07
CA LYS A 411 1.02 -9.41 -1.82
C LYS A 411 -0.09 -10.01 -2.68
N LEU A 412 -0.82 -9.21 -3.46
CA LEU A 412 -1.90 -9.72 -4.30
C LEU A 412 -1.34 -10.56 -5.46
N SER A 413 -1.91 -11.74 -5.66
CA SER A 413 -1.62 -12.57 -6.83
C SER A 413 -2.15 -11.92 -8.13
N PRO A 414 -1.64 -12.28 -9.32
CA PRO A 414 -2.16 -11.79 -10.59
C PRO A 414 -3.67 -12.01 -10.77
N GLN A 415 -4.20 -13.13 -10.25
CA GLN A 415 -5.63 -13.41 -10.25
C GLN A 415 -6.42 -12.46 -9.33
N GLN A 416 -5.86 -12.05 -8.20
CA GLN A 416 -6.49 -11.07 -7.31
C GLN A 416 -6.41 -9.66 -7.91
N VAL A 417 -5.29 -9.28 -8.53
CA VAL A 417 -5.12 -8.00 -9.22
C VAL A 417 -6.11 -7.87 -10.37
N SER A 418 -6.22 -8.88 -11.24
CA SER A 418 -7.19 -8.87 -12.35
C SER A 418 -8.66 -8.85 -11.90
N LYS A 419 -8.93 -9.23 -10.64
CA LYS A 419 -10.25 -9.22 -10.00
C LYS A 419 -10.44 -8.08 -9.01
N ALA A 420 -9.51 -7.13 -8.90
CA ALA A 420 -9.51 -6.08 -7.88
C ALA A 420 -10.79 -5.23 -7.84
N CYS A 421 -11.54 -5.18 -8.95
CA CYS A 421 -12.88 -4.57 -9.00
C CYS A 421 -14.01 -5.53 -9.40
N LYS A 422 -13.68 -6.74 -9.85
CA LYS A 422 -14.63 -7.65 -10.51
C LYS A 422 -15.39 -8.54 -9.53
N ILE A 423 -15.24 -8.31 -8.24
CA ILE A 423 -15.98 -9.01 -7.20
C ILE A 423 -17.34 -8.33 -7.06
N GLY A 424 -18.41 -9.09 -7.29
CA GLY A 424 -19.81 -8.66 -7.28
C GLY A 424 -20.36 -8.19 -5.93
N GLU A 425 -19.62 -7.41 -5.17
CA GLU A 425 -20.13 -6.63 -4.04
C GLU A 425 -20.70 -5.27 -4.50
N CYS A 426 -20.24 -4.74 -5.64
CA CYS A 426 -20.72 -3.47 -6.19
C CYS A 426 -21.69 -3.59 -7.38
N CYS A 427 -21.87 -4.79 -7.91
CA CYS A 427 -22.99 -5.06 -8.81
C CYS A 427 -24.18 -5.42 -7.94
N PRO A 428 -25.39 -4.86 -8.18
CA PRO A 428 -26.61 -5.41 -7.62
C PRO A 428 -26.62 -6.91 -7.95
N LYS A 429 -26.44 -7.75 -6.93
CA LYS A 429 -26.54 -9.19 -7.11
C LYS A 429 -27.99 -9.53 -7.34
#